data_AF-A0A357ZI80-F1
#
_entry.id   AF-A0A357ZI80-F1
#
_cell.length_a   1.000
_cell.length_b   1.000
_cell.length_c   1.000
_cell.angle_alpha   90.00
_cell.angle_beta   90.00
_cell.angle_gamma   90.00
#
_symmetry.space_group_name_H-M   'P 1'
#
loop_
_entity.id
_entity.type
_entity.pdbx_description
1 polymer ?
#
loop_
_entity_poly.entity_id
_entity_poly.type
_entity_poly.pdbx_seq_one_letter_code
_entity_poly.pdbx_strand_id
1 'polypeptide(L)'
;MKKYNLLRSVRLALFWPPLIVALFVAFNLKHPRLFFWRDWETPALLLVASLTILFTIFARRHGKQRRQYEPWLRLGVATLIIVITTGQEFWFYWQKSQIVGGMAKNPVEQRAAQRIGRHFITGFRSFENIEPLARQGLIGGIYLTRRNLAGETFTSLSQRIAGLQTLRRKVGLPPLVVLADQEGGVVAHLSPMLPPMPPLATLAGSDANLEQRGYEYGRRQGEAMADLGFTMNLAPVVDLKPWRQNTGIDLYTQIERRAIAADPRIVIRLATAYCQGLLAAGIQPTVKHFPGLRQVSGDTHLFSESLPLTWKELTEDLSPFRQVPAKTGAAIMLSHIRLTAIDPKYPVSLSRVVVHDILRNRDRGWNFQGLLITDDLNMEAAYRFGIDRAATLALNAGIDLLLVSYDPDQYYRAIYGVVKSHQAGRVDKRSLAESATRLDAFGAPRIK
;
A
#
# COMPACT_ATOMS: atom_id res chain seq x y z
N MET A 1 42.71 -25.74 -34.53
CA MET A 1 41.83 -24.62 -34.98
C MET A 1 40.40 -24.57 -34.37
N LYS A 2 40.04 -25.31 -33.29
CA LYS A 2 38.68 -25.26 -32.70
C LYS A 2 38.51 -24.48 -31.39
N LYS A 3 39.58 -24.16 -30.64
CA LYS A 3 39.49 -23.48 -29.32
C LYS A 3 39.16 -21.96 -29.39
N TYR A 4 39.37 -21.30 -30.52
CA TYR A 4 39.16 -19.84 -30.66
C TYR A 4 37.71 -19.38 -30.89
N ASN A 5 36.79 -20.30 -31.25
CA ASN A 5 35.38 -19.97 -31.48
C ASN A 5 34.52 -20.02 -30.20
N LEU A 6 34.92 -20.79 -29.18
CA LEU A 6 34.13 -20.93 -27.95
C LEU A 6 34.19 -19.66 -27.09
N LEU A 7 35.40 -19.14 -26.83
CA LEU A 7 35.63 -17.89 -26.09
C LEU A 7 34.95 -16.65 -26.75
N ARG A 8 34.77 -16.66 -28.08
CA ARG A 8 34.12 -15.58 -28.83
C ARG A 8 32.60 -15.65 -28.79
N SER A 9 32.04 -16.86 -28.86
CA SER A 9 30.59 -17.09 -28.69
C SER A 9 30.15 -16.72 -27.27
N VAL A 10 31.00 -17.01 -26.28
CA VAL A 10 30.82 -16.62 -24.87
C VAL A 10 30.84 -15.09 -24.71
N ARG A 11 31.76 -14.36 -25.35
CA ARG A 11 31.78 -12.89 -25.31
C ARG A 11 30.53 -12.25 -25.91
N LEU A 12 29.98 -12.80 -26.99
CA LEU A 12 28.75 -12.31 -27.64
C LEU A 12 27.50 -12.60 -26.80
N ALA A 13 27.46 -13.76 -26.14
CA ALA A 13 26.38 -14.15 -25.24
C ALA A 13 26.37 -13.35 -23.93
N LEU A 14 27.49 -12.72 -23.54
CA LEU A 14 27.59 -11.94 -22.29
C LEU A 14 27.05 -10.50 -22.39
N PHE A 15 26.98 -9.89 -23.59
CA PHE A 15 26.57 -8.47 -23.74
C PHE A 15 25.07 -8.25 -23.88
N TRP A 16 24.36 -9.18 -24.53
CA TRP A 16 22.93 -9.05 -24.76
C TRP A 16 22.08 -9.21 -23.49
N PRO A 17 22.38 -10.16 -22.56
CA PRO A 17 21.57 -10.31 -21.35
C PRO A 17 21.50 -9.05 -20.48
N PRO A 18 22.62 -8.36 -20.15
CA PRO A 18 22.56 -7.10 -19.40
C PRO A 18 21.77 -6.01 -20.12
N LEU A 19 21.87 -5.93 -21.45
CA LEU A 19 21.18 -4.92 -22.24
C LEU A 19 19.67 -5.21 -22.35
N ILE A 20 19.28 -6.47 -22.46
CA ILE A 20 17.88 -6.92 -22.43
C ILE A 20 17.27 -6.66 -21.05
N VAL A 21 18.01 -6.98 -19.98
CA VAL A 21 17.59 -6.67 -18.61
C VAL A 21 17.44 -5.16 -18.41
N ALA A 22 18.43 -4.36 -18.85
CA ALA A 22 18.35 -2.90 -18.77
C ALA A 22 17.15 -2.35 -19.57
N LEU A 23 16.88 -2.88 -20.76
CA LEU A 23 15.70 -2.50 -21.54
C LEU A 23 14.40 -2.85 -20.80
N PHE A 24 14.31 -4.05 -20.24
CA PHE A 24 13.16 -4.48 -19.44
C PHE A 24 12.94 -3.57 -18.23
N VAL A 25 14.00 -3.23 -17.49
CA VAL A 25 13.96 -2.32 -16.35
C VAL A 25 13.57 -0.91 -16.79
N ALA A 26 14.09 -0.42 -17.93
CA ALA A 26 13.73 0.89 -18.47
C ALA A 26 12.23 0.99 -18.80
N PHE A 27 11.63 -0.05 -19.39
CA PHE A 27 10.18 -0.08 -19.62
C PHE A 27 9.36 -0.10 -18.34
N ASN A 28 9.91 -0.65 -17.26
CA ASN A 28 9.26 -0.80 -15.95
C ASN A 28 9.89 0.13 -14.90
N LEU A 29 10.37 1.32 -15.29
CA LEU A 29 10.98 2.25 -14.35
C LEU A 29 9.96 2.65 -13.28
N LYS A 30 10.46 2.87 -12.06
CA LYS A 30 9.62 3.18 -10.90
C LYS A 30 8.61 2.08 -10.57
N HIS A 31 8.78 0.83 -11.01
CA HIS A 31 7.94 -0.27 -10.53
C HIS A 31 8.18 -0.47 -9.02
N PRO A 32 7.16 -0.76 -8.18
CA PRO A 32 7.33 -0.94 -6.74
C PRO A 32 8.35 -2.03 -6.36
N ARG A 33 8.44 -3.11 -7.15
CA ARG A 33 9.49 -4.15 -7.00
C ARG A 33 10.92 -3.62 -7.13
N LEU A 34 11.13 -2.50 -7.80
CA LEU A 34 12.43 -1.84 -7.93
C LEU A 34 12.69 -0.83 -6.80
N PHE A 35 11.80 -0.71 -5.81
CA PHE A 35 11.91 0.30 -4.75
C PHE A 35 13.26 0.25 -4.01
N PHE A 36 13.80 -0.94 -3.76
CA PHE A 36 15.14 -1.10 -3.14
C PHE A 36 16.26 -0.43 -3.97
N TRP A 37 16.07 -0.30 -5.28
CA TRP A 37 16.98 0.33 -6.23
C TRP A 37 16.52 1.73 -6.66
N ARG A 38 15.47 2.31 -6.06
CA ARG A 38 14.81 3.53 -6.57
C ARG A 38 15.76 4.72 -6.79
N ASP A 39 16.76 4.85 -5.94
CA ASP A 39 17.71 5.96 -6.01
C ASP A 39 18.82 5.71 -7.05
N TRP A 40 18.99 4.46 -7.50
CA TRP A 40 20.05 4.01 -8.41
C TRP A 40 19.55 3.53 -9.77
N GLU A 41 18.28 3.20 -9.94
CA GLU A 41 17.71 2.63 -11.17
C GLU A 41 18.00 3.51 -12.40
N THR A 42 17.72 4.81 -12.31
CA THR A 42 17.91 5.76 -13.42
C THR A 42 19.39 5.99 -13.72
N PRO A 43 20.26 6.33 -12.74
CA PRO A 43 21.70 6.42 -12.98
C PRO A 43 22.31 5.14 -13.55
N ALA A 44 21.91 3.97 -13.04
CA ALA A 44 22.44 2.68 -13.50
C ALA A 44 22.05 2.39 -14.95
N LEU A 45 20.80 2.64 -15.34
CA LEU A 45 20.36 2.46 -16.73
C LEU A 45 21.10 3.38 -17.69
N LEU A 46 21.25 4.66 -17.33
CA LEU A 46 21.98 5.63 -18.14
C LEU A 46 23.46 5.25 -18.26
N LEU A 47 24.08 4.76 -17.18
CA LEU A 47 25.46 4.29 -17.19
C LEU A 47 25.63 3.06 -18.09
N VAL A 48 24.79 2.03 -17.94
CA VAL A 48 24.85 0.81 -18.76
C VAL A 48 24.67 1.15 -20.24
N ALA A 49 23.72 2.01 -20.60
CA ALA A 49 23.51 2.44 -21.97
C ALA A 49 24.70 3.25 -22.50
N SER A 50 25.22 4.20 -21.73
CA SER A 50 26.36 5.04 -22.13
C SER A 50 27.65 4.23 -22.33
N LEU A 51 27.95 3.31 -21.41
CA LEU A 51 29.09 2.40 -21.55
C LEU A 51 28.93 1.47 -22.76
N THR A 52 27.71 1.01 -23.04
CA THR A 52 27.43 0.21 -24.24
C THR A 52 27.70 0.99 -25.52
N ILE A 53 27.30 2.27 -25.57
CA ILE A 53 27.56 3.16 -26.71
C ILE A 53 29.07 3.38 -26.89
N LEU A 54 29.77 3.81 -25.83
CA LEU A 54 31.21 4.07 -25.86
C LEU A 54 32.01 2.84 -26.28
N PHE A 55 31.71 1.68 -25.69
CA PHE A 55 32.37 0.42 -26.02
C PHE A 55 32.10 0.01 -27.48
N THR A 56 30.87 0.18 -27.97
CA THR A 56 30.52 -0.18 -29.35
C THR A 56 31.24 0.71 -30.36
N ILE A 57 31.39 2.01 -30.07
CA ILE A 57 32.18 2.94 -30.89
C ILE A 57 33.67 2.56 -30.86
N PHE A 58 34.24 2.31 -29.67
CA PHE A 58 35.64 1.91 -29.51
C PHE A 58 35.96 0.60 -30.24
N ALA A 59 35.13 -0.43 -30.06
CA ALA A 59 35.30 -1.73 -30.69
C ALA A 59 35.21 -1.66 -32.22
N ARG A 60 34.41 -0.73 -32.76
CA ARG A 60 34.33 -0.48 -34.21
C ARG A 60 35.57 0.22 -34.75
N ARG A 61 36.20 1.11 -33.97
CA ARG A 61 37.44 1.80 -34.35
C ARG A 61 38.66 0.87 -34.36
N HIS A 62 38.72 -0.13 -33.48
CA HIS A 62 39.91 -0.97 -33.27
C HIS A 62 39.75 -2.45 -33.66
N GLY A 63 38.57 -2.90 -34.11
CA GLY A 63 38.29 -4.32 -34.36
C GLY A 63 37.93 -4.66 -35.83
N LYS A 64 38.43 -5.81 -36.32
CA LYS A 64 37.92 -6.44 -37.57
C LYS A 64 36.53 -7.05 -37.31
N GLN A 65 35.47 -6.26 -37.42
CA GLN A 65 34.08 -6.73 -37.27
C GLN A 65 33.57 -7.43 -38.53
N ARG A 66 33.10 -8.68 -38.40
CA ARG A 66 32.58 -9.51 -39.50
C ARG A 66 31.07 -9.40 -39.74
N ARG A 67 30.28 -8.92 -38.76
CA ARG A 67 28.82 -8.70 -38.90
C ARG A 67 28.52 -7.21 -38.96
N GLN A 68 28.03 -6.75 -40.11
CA GLN A 68 27.83 -5.32 -40.40
C GLN A 68 26.72 -4.67 -39.55
N TYR A 69 25.73 -5.44 -39.11
CA TYR A 69 24.50 -4.89 -38.50
C TYR A 69 24.53 -4.83 -36.97
N GLU A 70 25.24 -5.77 -36.32
CA GLU A 70 25.19 -5.96 -34.87
C GLU A 70 25.56 -4.72 -34.03
N PRO A 71 26.60 -3.92 -34.38
CA PRO A 71 26.91 -2.69 -33.65
C PRO A 71 25.77 -1.68 -33.69
N TRP A 72 25.07 -1.58 -34.83
CA TRP A 72 23.93 -0.69 -34.99
C TRP A 72 22.73 -1.11 -34.14
N LEU A 73 22.48 -2.42 -34.05
CA LEU A 73 21.46 -2.95 -33.13
C LEU A 73 21.79 -2.61 -31.68
N ARG A 74 23.03 -2.78 -31.23
CA ARG A 74 23.44 -2.44 -29.85
C ARG A 74 23.32 -0.95 -29.56
N LEU A 75 23.76 -0.10 -30.49
CA LEU A 75 23.59 1.35 -30.38
C LEU A 75 22.11 1.71 -30.31
N GLY A 76 21.28 1.14 -31.19
CA GLY A 76 19.84 1.36 -31.19
C GLY A 76 19.17 0.99 -29.87
N VAL A 77 19.47 -0.19 -29.31
CA VAL A 77 18.91 -0.62 -28.02
C VAL A 77 19.42 0.26 -26.86
N ALA A 78 20.71 0.61 -26.83
CA ALA A 78 21.24 1.50 -25.79
C ALA A 78 20.62 2.91 -25.86
N THR A 79 20.45 3.47 -27.06
CA THR A 79 19.75 4.74 -27.25
C THR A 79 18.28 4.62 -26.82
N LEU A 80 17.60 3.52 -27.15
CA LEU A 80 16.24 3.28 -26.73
C LEU A 80 16.09 3.23 -25.20
N ILE A 81 17.05 2.59 -24.50
CA ILE A 81 17.10 2.59 -23.02
C ILE A 81 17.18 4.02 -22.49
N ILE A 82 18.06 4.87 -23.04
CA ILE A 82 18.19 6.27 -22.61
C ILE A 82 16.88 7.04 -22.84
N VAL A 83 16.28 6.92 -24.03
CA VAL A 83 15.04 7.62 -24.39
C VAL A 83 13.89 7.21 -23.47
N ILE A 84 13.69 5.92 -23.25
CA ILE A 84 12.63 5.41 -22.36
C ILE A 84 12.88 5.87 -20.92
N THR A 85 14.10 5.69 -20.41
CA THR A 85 14.45 6.02 -19.02
C THR A 85 14.25 7.51 -18.75
N THR A 86 14.80 8.37 -19.60
CA THR A 86 14.65 9.83 -19.46
C THR A 86 13.22 10.28 -19.65
N GLY A 87 12.48 9.69 -20.59
CA GLY A 87 11.06 9.96 -20.80
C GLY A 87 10.19 9.59 -19.59
N GLN A 88 10.41 8.42 -18.99
CA GLN A 88 9.68 7.97 -17.80
C GLN A 88 10.04 8.81 -16.56
N GLU A 89 11.32 9.16 -16.37
CA GLU A 89 11.76 10.02 -15.27
C GLU A 89 11.18 11.44 -15.42
N PHE A 90 11.24 12.01 -16.62
CA PHE A 90 10.62 13.29 -16.94
C PHE A 90 9.11 13.27 -16.65
N TRP A 91 8.40 12.24 -17.12
CA TRP A 91 6.98 12.10 -16.90
C TRP A 91 6.63 12.04 -15.41
N PHE A 92 7.39 11.27 -14.62
CA PHE A 92 7.21 11.19 -13.17
C PHE A 92 7.40 12.55 -12.48
N TYR A 93 8.51 13.25 -12.74
CA TYR A 93 8.75 14.56 -12.13
C TYR A 93 7.76 15.61 -12.60
N TRP A 94 7.33 15.53 -13.86
CA TRP A 94 6.27 16.38 -14.37
C TRP A 94 4.97 16.16 -13.59
N GLN A 95 4.51 14.91 -13.43
CA GLN A 95 3.34 14.58 -12.62
C GLN A 95 3.48 15.07 -11.17
N LYS A 96 4.63 14.82 -10.53
CA LYS A 96 4.93 15.30 -9.18
C LYS A 96 4.84 16.83 -9.09
N SER A 97 5.40 17.55 -10.07
CA SER A 97 5.33 19.02 -10.13
C SER A 97 3.90 19.53 -10.30
N GLN A 98 3.06 18.81 -11.06
CA GLN A 98 1.64 19.14 -11.19
C GLN A 98 0.94 19.01 -9.83
N ILE A 99 1.20 17.97 -9.06
CA ILE A 99 0.57 17.79 -7.74
C ILE A 99 1.05 18.81 -6.71
N VAL A 100 2.38 18.99 -6.58
CA VAL A 100 2.96 19.82 -5.51
C VAL A 100 2.77 21.32 -5.75
N GLY A 101 2.76 21.76 -7.02
CA GLY A 101 2.67 23.17 -7.36
C GLY A 101 1.74 23.52 -8.53
N GLY A 102 1.62 22.67 -9.55
CA GLY A 102 0.84 22.98 -10.76
C GLY A 102 -0.65 23.14 -10.50
N MET A 103 -1.27 22.19 -9.81
CA MET A 103 -2.70 22.19 -9.49
C MET A 103 -3.07 23.29 -8.50
N ALA A 104 -2.12 23.79 -7.70
CA ALA A 104 -2.34 24.94 -6.83
C ALA A 104 -2.56 26.25 -7.62
N LYS A 105 -2.16 26.32 -8.91
CA LYS A 105 -2.34 27.51 -9.76
C LYS A 105 -3.76 27.61 -10.34
N ASN A 106 -4.50 26.51 -10.40
CA ASN A 106 -5.87 26.48 -10.93
C ASN A 106 -6.85 26.08 -9.82
N PRO A 107 -7.75 26.98 -9.36
CA PRO A 107 -8.67 26.70 -8.26
C PRO A 107 -9.57 25.48 -8.48
N VAL A 108 -9.95 25.17 -9.73
CA VAL A 108 -10.78 24.01 -10.06
C VAL A 108 -9.98 22.72 -9.90
N GLU A 109 -8.75 22.70 -10.41
CA GLU A 109 -7.87 21.54 -10.26
C GLU A 109 -7.45 21.33 -8.80
N GLN A 110 -7.19 22.42 -8.07
CA GLN A 110 -6.88 22.37 -6.64
C GLN A 110 -8.02 21.73 -5.83
N ARG A 111 -9.26 22.15 -6.06
CA ARG A 111 -10.43 21.58 -5.37
C ARG A 111 -10.63 20.10 -5.72
N ALA A 112 -10.43 19.72 -6.99
CA ALA A 112 -10.47 18.32 -7.40
C ALA A 112 -9.38 17.51 -6.69
N ALA A 113 -8.15 18.04 -6.65
CA ALA A 113 -7.03 17.41 -5.97
C ALA A 113 -7.24 17.27 -4.46
N GLN A 114 -7.86 18.25 -3.79
CA GLN A 114 -8.21 18.16 -2.37
C GLN A 114 -9.33 17.14 -2.12
N ARG A 115 -10.37 17.14 -2.97
CA ARG A 115 -11.47 16.18 -2.87
C ARG A 115 -11.00 14.74 -3.06
N ILE A 116 -10.03 14.50 -3.94
CA ILE A 116 -9.41 13.18 -4.11
C ILE A 116 -8.37 12.91 -3.01
N GLY A 117 -7.57 13.90 -2.67
CA GLY A 117 -6.45 13.80 -1.75
C GLY A 117 -6.83 13.32 -0.37
N ARG A 118 -8.00 13.74 0.15
CA ARG A 118 -8.52 13.27 1.44
C ARG A 118 -8.74 11.76 1.55
N HIS A 119 -8.77 11.03 0.43
CA HIS A 119 -8.87 9.57 0.41
C HIS A 119 -7.50 8.89 0.48
N PHE A 120 -6.38 9.60 0.27
CA PHE A 120 -5.06 8.98 0.27
C PHE A 120 -4.43 8.99 1.66
N ILE A 121 -3.97 7.81 2.09
CA ILE A 121 -2.97 7.62 3.14
C ILE A 121 -1.66 7.29 2.43
N THR A 122 -0.63 8.10 2.66
CA THR A 122 0.67 7.88 2.02
C THR A 122 1.78 7.64 3.03
N GLY A 123 2.67 6.71 2.71
CA GLY A 123 4.00 6.69 3.31
C GLY A 123 4.80 7.93 2.89
N PHE A 124 5.93 8.17 3.53
CA PHE A 124 6.83 9.27 3.17
C PHE A 124 8.27 8.98 3.57
N ARG A 125 9.21 9.66 2.92
CA ARG A 125 10.65 9.55 3.22
C ARG A 125 11.12 10.54 4.29
N SER A 126 10.56 11.75 4.29
CA SER A 126 10.92 12.81 5.23
C SER A 126 9.75 13.77 5.46
N PHE A 127 9.76 14.48 6.59
CA PHE A 127 8.68 15.39 6.95
C PHE A 127 8.58 16.58 5.98
N GLU A 128 9.71 17.01 5.42
CA GLU A 128 9.80 18.10 4.44
C GLU A 128 9.08 17.75 3.14
N ASN A 129 9.03 16.46 2.78
CA ASN A 129 8.31 15.99 1.60
C ASN A 129 6.80 15.88 1.83
N ILE A 130 6.37 15.54 3.05
CA ILE A 130 4.94 15.29 3.34
C ILE A 130 4.21 16.55 3.80
N GLU A 131 4.91 17.51 4.42
CA GLU A 131 4.33 18.75 4.94
C GLU A 131 3.58 19.55 3.86
N PRO A 132 4.12 19.79 2.64
CA PRO A 132 3.39 20.53 1.61
C PRO A 132 2.09 19.83 1.21
N LEU A 133 2.07 18.50 1.17
CA LEU A 133 0.88 17.70 0.84
C LEU A 133 -0.16 17.79 1.95
N ALA A 134 0.28 17.70 3.21
CA ALA A 134 -0.58 17.84 4.39
C ALA A 134 -1.23 19.22 4.43
N ARG A 135 -0.42 20.29 4.28
CA ARG A 135 -0.86 21.69 4.32
C ARG A 135 -1.83 22.05 3.19
N GLN A 136 -1.66 21.47 2.01
CA GLN A 136 -2.50 21.76 0.85
C GLN A 136 -3.78 20.90 0.81
N GLY A 137 -3.95 19.96 1.73
CA GLY A 137 -5.11 19.04 1.74
C GLY A 137 -5.05 17.98 0.65
N LEU A 138 -3.84 17.67 0.15
CA LEU A 138 -3.63 16.69 -0.90
C LEU A 138 -3.58 15.24 -0.37
N ILE A 139 -3.58 15.07 0.94
CA ILE A 139 -3.63 13.76 1.61
C ILE A 139 -4.68 13.77 2.73
N GLY A 140 -5.26 12.62 3.01
CA GLY A 140 -6.11 12.37 4.18
C GLY A 140 -5.32 11.93 5.40
N GLY A 141 -4.14 11.32 5.19
CA GLY A 141 -3.34 10.81 6.28
C GLY A 141 -1.95 10.35 5.87
N ILE A 142 -1.20 9.91 6.87
CA ILE A 142 0.19 9.49 6.76
C ILE A 142 0.38 8.09 7.37
N TYR A 143 1.19 7.27 6.71
CA TYR A 143 1.61 5.96 7.16
C TYR A 143 3.07 6.00 7.62
N LEU A 144 3.34 5.59 8.85
CA LEU A 144 4.68 5.58 9.42
C LEU A 144 5.21 4.15 9.56
N THR A 145 6.51 4.02 9.29
CA THR A 145 7.26 2.77 9.47
C THR A 145 8.53 3.01 10.28
N ARG A 146 9.30 1.94 10.54
CA ARG A 146 10.65 2.03 11.12
C ARG A 146 11.57 3.02 10.42
N ARG A 147 11.37 3.28 9.11
CA ARG A 147 12.14 4.27 8.35
C ARG A 147 11.94 5.69 8.91
N ASN A 148 10.73 6.03 9.32
CA ASN A 148 10.39 7.36 9.83
C ASN A 148 10.81 7.55 11.30
N LEU A 149 11.03 6.44 12.01
CA LEU A 149 11.51 6.43 13.39
C LEU A 149 13.05 6.43 13.47
N ALA A 150 13.74 6.02 12.40
CA ALA A 150 15.19 5.90 12.39
C ALA A 150 15.87 7.26 12.64
N GLY A 151 16.62 7.36 13.73
CA GLY A 151 17.29 8.61 14.15
C GLY A 151 16.39 9.63 14.84
N GLU A 152 15.10 9.34 15.01
CA GLU A 152 14.16 10.21 15.73
C GLU A 152 14.05 9.80 17.21
N THR A 153 13.87 10.79 18.08
CA THR A 153 13.46 10.55 19.47
C THR A 153 11.94 10.54 19.56
N PHE A 154 11.39 9.93 20.62
CA PHE A 154 9.94 9.93 20.89
C PHE A 154 9.37 11.36 20.86
N THR A 155 10.01 12.29 21.58
CA THR A 155 9.60 13.69 21.67
C THR A 155 9.66 14.38 20.32
N SER A 156 10.75 14.22 19.56
CA SER A 156 10.90 14.83 18.23
C SER A 156 9.83 14.33 17.25
N LEU A 157 9.60 13.02 17.20
CA LEU A 157 8.58 12.44 16.33
C LEU A 157 7.17 12.95 16.69
N SER A 158 6.82 12.92 17.97
CA SER A 158 5.52 13.42 18.47
C SER A 158 5.32 14.90 18.12
N GLN A 159 6.34 15.74 18.30
CA GLN A 159 6.30 17.16 17.92
C GLN A 159 6.12 17.37 16.42
N ARG A 160 6.81 16.60 15.57
CA ARG A 160 6.66 16.68 14.11
C ARG A 160 5.24 16.29 13.66
N ILE A 161 4.68 15.23 14.23
CA ILE A 161 3.29 14.82 13.96
C ILE A 161 2.29 15.90 14.43
N ALA A 162 2.46 16.44 15.64
CA ALA A 162 1.65 17.53 16.15
C ALA A 162 1.77 18.81 15.31
N GLY A 163 2.95 19.06 14.72
CA GLY A 163 3.21 20.14 13.76
C GLY A 163 2.33 20.01 12.52
N LEU A 164 2.28 18.83 11.90
CA LEU A 164 1.41 18.57 10.74
C LEU A 164 -0.07 18.77 11.07
N GLN A 165 -0.53 18.33 12.24
CA GLN A 165 -1.91 18.55 12.69
C GLN A 165 -2.19 20.04 12.89
N THR A 166 -1.27 20.78 13.51
CA THR A 166 -1.38 22.23 13.71
C THR A 166 -1.44 22.99 12.39
N LEU A 167 -0.60 22.60 11.42
CA LEU A 167 -0.60 23.18 10.08
C LEU A 167 -1.97 23.04 9.42
N ARG A 168 -2.59 21.86 9.47
CA ARG A 168 -3.91 21.64 8.89
C ARG A 168 -5.03 22.40 9.57
N ARG A 169 -5.01 22.47 10.91
CA ARG A 169 -5.98 23.28 11.66
C ARG A 169 -5.91 24.75 11.25
N LYS A 170 -4.71 25.32 11.09
CA LYS A 170 -4.53 26.73 10.69
C LYS A 170 -5.13 27.06 9.32
N VAL A 171 -5.24 26.09 8.43
CA VAL A 171 -5.81 26.27 7.08
C VAL A 171 -7.21 25.68 6.94
N GLY A 172 -7.87 25.33 8.06
CA GLY A 172 -9.26 24.84 8.06
C GLY A 172 -9.44 23.45 7.45
N LEU A 173 -8.40 22.63 7.39
CA LEU A 173 -8.48 21.25 6.88
C LEU A 173 -8.78 20.26 8.03
N PRO A 174 -9.50 19.16 7.76
CA PRO A 174 -9.69 18.08 8.73
C PRO A 174 -8.34 17.52 9.21
N PRO A 175 -8.22 16.99 10.45
CA PRO A 175 -6.96 16.41 10.93
C PRO A 175 -6.46 15.26 10.04
N LEU A 176 -5.15 15.02 10.02
CA LEU A 176 -4.59 13.83 9.36
C LEU A 176 -4.99 12.58 10.13
N VAL A 177 -5.31 11.51 9.40
CA VAL A 177 -5.20 10.16 9.94
C VAL A 177 -3.72 9.80 10.02
N VAL A 178 -3.23 9.55 11.22
CA VAL A 178 -1.85 9.10 11.48
C VAL A 178 -1.91 7.63 11.88
N LEU A 179 -1.29 6.76 11.09
CA LEU A 179 -1.43 5.31 11.23
C LEU A 179 -0.15 4.51 10.94
N ALA A 180 -0.09 3.29 11.46
CA ALA A 180 0.98 2.31 11.22
C ALA A 180 0.45 0.89 11.47
N ASP A 181 1.22 -0.13 11.07
CA ASP A 181 1.02 -1.51 11.53
C ASP A 181 1.76 -1.74 12.85
N GLN A 182 1.01 -1.68 13.94
CA GLN A 182 1.48 -1.99 15.28
C GLN A 182 0.61 -3.13 15.84
N GLU A 183 0.77 -4.33 15.28
CA GLU A 183 0.01 -5.53 15.66
C GLU A 183 0.56 -6.20 16.92
N GLY A 184 1.86 -6.03 17.16
CA GLY A 184 2.64 -6.82 18.10
C GLY A 184 3.33 -8.01 17.42
N GLY A 185 4.31 -8.57 18.10
CA GLY A 185 5.12 -9.65 17.55
C GLY A 185 5.95 -9.21 16.34
N VAL A 186 5.74 -9.89 15.21
CA VAL A 186 6.59 -9.75 14.01
C VAL A 186 6.28 -8.50 13.19
N VAL A 187 5.05 -7.97 13.30
CA VAL A 187 4.63 -6.72 12.68
C VAL A 187 4.42 -5.68 13.78
N ALA A 188 5.49 -4.94 14.06
CA ALA A 188 5.52 -3.87 15.04
C ALA A 188 6.42 -2.75 14.50
N HIS A 189 5.87 -1.91 13.62
CA HIS A 189 6.65 -0.87 12.93
C HIS A 189 7.08 0.28 13.83
N LEU A 190 6.42 0.47 14.98
CA LEU A 190 6.76 1.51 15.94
C LEU A 190 7.73 1.02 17.03
N SER A 191 8.03 -0.26 17.10
CA SER A 191 8.99 -0.82 18.05
C SER A 191 10.42 -0.78 17.49
N PRO A 192 11.46 -0.48 18.31
CA PRO A 192 11.44 -0.39 19.78
C PRO A 192 11.15 1.01 20.37
N MET A 193 10.78 2.01 19.55
CA MET A 193 10.39 3.33 20.10
C MET A 193 9.17 3.21 21.02
N LEU A 194 8.20 2.37 20.64
CA LEU A 194 7.18 1.86 21.55
C LEU A 194 7.61 0.51 22.14
N PRO A 195 7.23 0.22 23.40
CA PRO A 195 7.51 -1.07 24.03
C PRO A 195 7.10 -2.24 23.13
N PRO A 196 7.99 -3.21 22.87
CA PRO A 196 7.65 -4.38 22.09
C PRO A 196 6.61 -5.20 22.84
N MET A 197 5.55 -5.59 22.15
CA MET A 197 4.52 -6.47 22.69
C MET A 197 4.52 -7.82 21.96
N PRO A 198 4.20 -8.93 22.64
CA PRO A 198 4.14 -10.24 22.01
C PRO A 198 3.01 -10.30 20.96
N PRO A 199 3.00 -11.27 20.04
CA PRO A 199 1.88 -11.47 19.12
C PRO A 199 0.56 -11.60 19.88
N LEU A 200 -0.52 -11.00 19.38
CA LEU A 200 -1.85 -11.08 20.02
C LEU A 200 -2.33 -12.53 20.19
N ALA A 201 -1.89 -13.44 19.31
CA ALA A 201 -2.11 -14.87 19.40
C ALA A 201 -1.61 -15.51 20.71
N THR A 202 -0.64 -14.90 21.41
CA THR A 202 -0.17 -15.39 22.73
C THR A 202 -1.22 -15.26 23.82
N LEU A 203 -2.24 -14.42 23.62
CA LEU A 203 -3.36 -14.29 24.54
C LEU A 203 -4.51 -15.25 24.22
N ALA A 204 -4.44 -15.94 23.08
CA ALA A 204 -5.49 -16.83 22.61
C ALA A 204 -5.64 -18.02 23.60
N GLY A 205 -6.83 -18.14 24.16
CA GLY A 205 -7.20 -19.16 25.13
C GLY A 205 -8.71 -19.17 25.31
N SER A 206 -9.25 -20.22 25.94
CA SER A 206 -10.70 -20.34 26.18
C SER A 206 -11.10 -19.95 27.60
N ASP A 207 -10.19 -19.38 28.38
CA ASP A 207 -10.45 -18.98 29.75
C ASP A 207 -11.35 -17.73 29.86
N ALA A 208 -11.90 -17.51 31.05
CA ALA A 208 -12.82 -16.40 31.34
C ALA A 208 -12.16 -15.01 31.21
N ASN A 209 -10.83 -14.93 31.34
CA ASN A 209 -10.09 -13.67 31.35
C ASN A 209 -9.62 -13.22 29.95
N LEU A 210 -9.97 -13.97 28.89
CA LEU A 210 -9.58 -13.67 27.50
C LEU A 210 -9.87 -12.21 27.11
N GLU A 211 -11.09 -11.75 27.37
CA GLU A 211 -11.54 -10.41 26.99
C GLU A 211 -10.83 -9.33 27.81
N GLN A 212 -10.66 -9.53 29.12
CA GLN A 212 -9.91 -8.59 29.95
C GLN A 212 -8.44 -8.45 29.49
N ARG A 213 -7.77 -9.56 29.16
CA ARG A 213 -6.40 -9.51 28.61
C ARG A 213 -6.35 -8.80 27.26
N GLY A 214 -7.32 -9.06 26.40
CA GLY A 214 -7.46 -8.38 25.11
C GLY A 214 -7.60 -6.88 25.26
N TYR A 215 -8.50 -6.45 26.13
CA TYR A 215 -8.74 -5.04 26.44
C TYR A 215 -7.49 -4.35 26.97
N GLU A 216 -6.82 -4.93 27.98
CA GLU A 216 -5.59 -4.35 28.55
C GLU A 216 -4.44 -4.27 27.54
N TYR A 217 -4.30 -5.29 26.68
CA TYR A 217 -3.32 -5.26 25.60
C TYR A 217 -3.63 -4.11 24.62
N GLY A 218 -4.89 -3.99 24.19
CA GLY A 218 -5.33 -2.92 23.29
C GLY A 218 -5.15 -1.53 23.90
N ARG A 219 -5.51 -1.36 25.17
CA ARG A 219 -5.38 -0.10 25.91
C ARG A 219 -3.92 0.34 26.02
N ARG A 220 -3.03 -0.55 26.46
CA ARG A 220 -1.58 -0.26 26.56
C ARG A 220 -0.96 0.11 25.22
N GLN A 221 -1.33 -0.62 24.14
CA GLN A 221 -0.85 -0.29 22.80
C GLN A 221 -1.38 1.06 22.33
N GLY A 222 -2.67 1.29 22.56
CA GLY A 222 -3.36 2.49 22.15
C GLY A 222 -2.80 3.73 22.85
N GLU A 223 -2.55 3.66 24.15
CA GLU A 223 -1.97 4.77 24.93
C GLU A 223 -0.57 5.13 24.40
N ALA A 224 0.30 4.13 24.22
CA ALA A 224 1.64 4.34 23.68
C ALA A 224 1.62 4.95 22.26
N MET A 225 0.66 4.56 21.43
CA MET A 225 0.44 5.12 20.09
C MET A 225 -0.12 6.56 20.15
N ALA A 226 -1.10 6.81 21.03
CA ALA A 226 -1.73 8.11 21.20
C ALA A 226 -0.73 9.16 21.70
N ASP A 227 0.20 8.78 22.59
CA ASP A 227 1.25 9.67 23.10
C ASP A 227 2.23 10.13 21.99
N LEU A 228 2.41 9.33 20.94
CA LEU A 228 3.14 9.72 19.72
C LEU A 228 2.29 10.55 18.74
N GLY A 229 0.98 10.65 18.95
CA GLY A 229 0.04 11.36 18.07
C GLY A 229 -0.57 10.49 16.95
N PHE A 230 -0.52 9.17 17.07
CA PHE A 230 -1.27 8.28 16.18
C PHE A 230 -2.77 8.36 16.47
N THR A 231 -3.58 8.06 15.45
CA THR A 231 -5.05 8.13 15.50
C THR A 231 -5.73 6.84 15.06
N MET A 232 -4.99 5.97 14.36
CA MET A 232 -5.50 4.70 13.84
C MET A 232 -4.39 3.66 13.87
N ASN A 233 -4.73 2.42 14.19
CA ASN A 233 -3.85 1.28 14.09
C ASN A 233 -4.38 0.33 13.03
N LEU A 234 -3.49 -0.19 12.18
CA LEU A 234 -3.81 -1.24 11.21
C LEU A 234 -3.77 -2.62 11.89
N ALA A 235 -4.58 -2.78 12.93
CA ALA A 235 -4.71 -3.97 13.74
C ALA A 235 -6.11 -4.02 14.39
N PRO A 236 -6.63 -5.20 14.75
CA PRO A 236 -5.97 -6.51 14.75
C PRO A 236 -6.09 -7.28 13.43
N VAL A 237 -5.22 -8.29 13.26
CA VAL A 237 -5.43 -9.35 12.26
C VAL A 237 -6.54 -10.27 12.75
N VAL A 238 -7.63 -10.33 12.00
CA VAL A 238 -8.79 -11.20 12.29
C VAL A 238 -8.93 -12.35 11.28
N ASP A 239 -7.97 -12.48 10.36
CA ASP A 239 -7.78 -13.69 9.57
C ASP A 239 -7.72 -14.92 10.49
N LEU A 240 -8.42 -15.99 10.10
CA LEU A 240 -8.36 -17.25 10.82
C LEU A 240 -7.02 -17.94 10.55
N LYS A 241 -6.48 -18.60 11.57
CA LYS A 241 -5.25 -19.36 11.43
C LYS A 241 -5.43 -20.48 10.40
N PRO A 242 -4.50 -20.65 9.45
CA PRO A 242 -4.56 -21.72 8.46
C PRO A 242 -4.65 -23.10 9.11
N TRP A 243 -5.39 -24.02 8.47
CA TRP A 243 -5.50 -25.41 8.93
C TRP A 243 -4.23 -26.23 8.70
N ARG A 244 -3.41 -25.80 7.75
CA ARG A 244 -2.13 -26.43 7.39
C ARG A 244 -1.06 -25.34 7.35
N GLN A 245 0.15 -25.71 7.74
CA GLN A 245 1.30 -24.83 7.58
C GLN A 245 1.45 -24.43 6.12
N ASN A 246 1.73 -23.16 5.89
CA ASN A 246 2.01 -22.71 4.54
C ASN A 246 3.38 -23.25 4.12
N THR A 247 3.41 -24.12 3.12
CA THR A 247 4.66 -24.65 2.54
C THR A 247 5.19 -23.79 1.39
N GLY A 248 4.46 -22.74 1.01
CA GLY A 248 4.86 -21.79 -0.02
C GLY A 248 5.85 -20.74 0.49
N ILE A 249 6.38 -19.94 -0.43
CA ILE A 249 7.19 -18.77 -0.09
C ILE A 249 6.24 -17.68 0.41
N ASP A 250 6.25 -17.44 1.72
CA ASP A 250 5.50 -16.38 2.40
C ASP A 250 6.45 -15.53 3.25
N LEU A 251 7.00 -14.48 2.63
CA LEU A 251 8.03 -13.63 3.25
C LEU A 251 7.40 -12.48 4.03
N TYR A 252 6.25 -11.97 3.59
CA TYR A 252 5.67 -10.72 4.08
C TYR A 252 4.25 -10.91 4.63
N THR A 253 3.45 -11.85 4.10
CA THR A 253 2.07 -12.06 4.54
C THR A 253 2.05 -12.71 5.94
N GLN A 254 2.81 -13.77 6.17
CA GLN A 254 3.08 -14.46 7.45
C GLN A 254 1.85 -14.65 8.36
N ILE A 255 0.68 -14.97 7.77
CA ILE A 255 -0.59 -15.03 8.52
C ILE A 255 -0.57 -16.07 9.63
N GLU A 256 0.17 -17.17 9.46
CA GLU A 256 0.34 -18.19 10.52
C GLU A 256 0.91 -17.60 11.83
N ARG A 257 1.80 -16.60 11.73
CA ARG A 257 2.46 -15.96 12.88
C ARG A 257 1.66 -14.79 13.46
N ARG A 258 0.74 -14.23 12.66
CA ARG A 258 -0.04 -13.01 12.97
C ARG A 258 -1.47 -13.31 13.42
N ALA A 259 -2.09 -14.34 12.87
CA ALA A 259 -3.47 -14.74 13.17
C ALA A 259 -3.61 -15.22 14.62
N ILE A 260 -4.70 -14.77 15.26
CA ILE A 260 -5.00 -15.04 16.67
C ILE A 260 -5.22 -16.54 16.91
N ALA A 261 -6.17 -17.15 16.19
CA ALA A 261 -6.60 -18.53 16.38
C ALA A 261 -7.29 -19.08 15.12
N ALA A 262 -7.48 -20.39 15.06
CA ALA A 262 -8.28 -21.04 14.01
C ALA A 262 -9.80 -20.98 14.28
N ASP A 263 -10.21 -20.88 15.55
CA ASP A 263 -11.62 -20.80 15.94
C ASP A 263 -12.12 -19.34 15.86
N PRO A 264 -13.11 -19.03 15.00
CA PRO A 264 -13.63 -17.68 14.85
C PRO A 264 -14.19 -17.09 16.15
N ARG A 265 -14.69 -17.90 17.09
CA ARG A 265 -15.22 -17.42 18.38
C ARG A 265 -14.13 -16.83 19.26
N ILE A 266 -12.95 -17.46 19.29
CA ILE A 266 -11.78 -16.95 20.02
C ILE A 266 -11.31 -15.64 19.38
N VAL A 267 -11.20 -15.62 18.05
CA VAL A 267 -10.81 -14.42 17.28
C VAL A 267 -11.78 -13.27 17.57
N ILE A 268 -13.09 -13.48 17.47
CA ILE A 268 -14.10 -12.45 17.70
C ILE A 268 -14.02 -11.88 19.12
N ARG A 269 -13.96 -12.74 20.15
CA ARG A 269 -13.90 -12.29 21.55
C ARG A 269 -12.65 -11.46 21.82
N LEU A 270 -11.48 -12.00 21.47
CA LEU A 270 -10.20 -11.34 21.75
C LEU A 270 -10.01 -10.06 20.91
N ALA A 271 -10.33 -10.11 19.61
CA ALA A 271 -10.22 -8.94 18.73
C ALA A 271 -11.22 -7.83 19.10
N THR A 272 -12.44 -8.16 19.53
CA THR A 272 -13.42 -7.17 20.02
C THR A 272 -12.88 -6.45 21.23
N ALA A 273 -12.38 -7.18 22.23
CA ALA A 273 -11.82 -6.58 23.44
C ALA A 273 -10.58 -5.74 23.15
N TYR A 274 -9.67 -6.23 22.31
CA TYR A 274 -8.51 -5.47 21.82
C TYR A 274 -8.92 -4.15 21.16
N CYS A 275 -9.90 -4.19 20.25
CA CYS A 275 -10.43 -3.00 19.59
C CYS A 275 -11.03 -2.01 20.61
N GLN A 276 -11.75 -2.49 21.61
CA GLN A 276 -12.28 -1.63 22.69
C GLN A 276 -11.16 -0.96 23.49
N GLY A 277 -10.07 -1.68 23.77
CA GLY A 277 -8.88 -1.11 24.41
C GLY A 277 -8.23 0.00 23.57
N LEU A 278 -8.04 -0.22 22.26
CA LEU A 278 -7.55 0.82 21.35
C LEU A 278 -8.47 2.06 21.34
N LEU A 279 -9.78 1.83 21.26
CA LEU A 279 -10.78 2.89 21.25
C LEU A 279 -10.78 3.71 22.55
N ALA A 280 -10.60 3.06 23.70
CA ALA A 280 -10.49 3.74 25.00
C ALA A 280 -9.28 4.70 25.05
N ALA A 281 -8.21 4.37 24.34
CA ALA A 281 -7.04 5.23 24.17
C ALA A 281 -7.17 6.25 23.01
N GLY A 282 -8.31 6.29 22.31
CA GLY A 282 -8.54 7.20 21.18
C GLY A 282 -7.95 6.73 19.85
N ILE A 283 -7.52 5.47 19.74
CA ILE A 283 -6.98 4.89 18.52
C ILE A 283 -8.08 4.10 17.79
N GLN A 284 -8.31 4.44 16.52
CA GLN A 284 -9.23 3.70 15.66
C GLN A 284 -8.62 2.33 15.27
N PRO A 285 -9.29 1.21 15.59
CA PRO A 285 -8.86 -0.11 15.10
C PRO A 285 -9.25 -0.33 13.64
N THR A 286 -8.48 -1.18 12.96
CA THR A 286 -8.73 -1.64 11.59
C THR A 286 -8.55 -3.14 11.53
N VAL A 287 -9.65 -3.88 11.33
CA VAL A 287 -9.58 -5.33 11.15
C VAL A 287 -9.08 -5.67 9.75
N LYS A 288 -8.22 -6.68 9.64
CA LYS A 288 -7.61 -7.09 8.37
C LYS A 288 -7.31 -8.60 8.29
N HIS A 289 -7.20 -9.19 7.11
CA HIS A 289 -7.34 -8.59 5.77
C HIS A 289 -8.57 -9.19 5.06
N PHE A 290 -9.63 -8.39 4.93
CA PHE A 290 -10.90 -8.87 4.38
C PHE A 290 -10.70 -9.42 2.97
N PRO A 291 -11.28 -10.59 2.62
CA PRO A 291 -12.31 -11.36 3.35
C PRO A 291 -11.76 -12.43 4.30
N GLY A 292 -10.44 -12.50 4.49
CA GLY A 292 -9.76 -13.64 5.12
C GLY A 292 -8.67 -14.20 4.21
N LEU A 293 -7.45 -14.33 4.74
CA LEU A 293 -6.28 -14.89 4.03
C LEU A 293 -5.96 -16.34 4.42
N ARG A 294 -6.84 -17.02 5.15
CA ARG A 294 -6.63 -18.37 5.69
C ARG A 294 -6.23 -19.40 4.63
N GLN A 295 -6.85 -19.32 3.45
CA GLN A 295 -6.68 -20.30 2.36
C GLN A 295 -5.63 -19.86 1.32
N VAL A 296 -4.92 -18.76 1.59
CA VAL A 296 -3.89 -18.25 0.69
C VAL A 296 -2.58 -18.97 0.95
N SER A 297 -2.00 -19.57 -0.09
CA SER A 297 -0.73 -20.32 -0.02
C SER A 297 0.50 -19.50 -0.46
N GLY A 298 0.32 -18.37 -1.15
CA GLY A 298 1.43 -17.54 -1.63
C GLY A 298 1.43 -16.13 -1.06
N ASP A 299 2.58 -15.46 -1.13
CA ASP A 299 2.71 -14.09 -0.66
C ASP A 299 2.02 -13.08 -1.58
N THR A 300 0.94 -12.47 -1.11
CA THR A 300 0.15 -11.48 -1.87
C THR A 300 0.92 -10.18 -2.17
N HIS A 301 2.03 -9.92 -1.46
CA HIS A 301 2.93 -8.81 -1.78
C HIS A 301 3.68 -9.04 -3.10
N LEU A 302 3.96 -10.31 -3.41
CA LEU A 302 4.78 -10.72 -4.53
C LEU A 302 3.95 -11.25 -5.71
N PHE A 303 2.81 -11.89 -5.44
CA PHE A 303 2.00 -12.58 -6.43
C PHE A 303 0.52 -12.22 -6.33
N SER A 304 -0.20 -12.33 -7.46
CA SER A 304 -1.66 -12.27 -7.47
C SER A 304 -2.24 -13.64 -7.14
N GLU A 305 -2.85 -13.76 -5.96
CA GLU A 305 -3.50 -15.01 -5.54
C GLU A 305 -4.98 -15.02 -5.95
N SER A 306 -5.47 -16.19 -6.36
CA SER A 306 -6.83 -16.38 -6.83
C SER A 306 -7.45 -17.61 -6.19
N LEU A 307 -8.60 -17.40 -5.55
CA LEU A 307 -9.34 -18.45 -4.88
C LEU A 307 -10.67 -18.68 -5.62
N PRO A 308 -11.02 -19.92 -5.99
CA PRO A 308 -12.31 -20.25 -6.60
C PRO A 308 -13.43 -20.40 -5.56
N LEU A 309 -13.36 -19.63 -4.46
CA LEU A 309 -14.27 -19.75 -3.34
C LEU A 309 -15.52 -18.90 -3.54
N THR A 310 -16.67 -19.50 -3.26
CA THR A 310 -17.96 -18.84 -3.16
C THR A 310 -18.11 -18.11 -1.83
N TRP A 311 -19.07 -17.18 -1.77
CA TRP A 311 -19.37 -16.45 -0.53
C TRP A 311 -19.81 -17.36 0.62
N LYS A 312 -20.51 -18.47 0.31
CA LYS A 312 -20.95 -19.46 1.30
C LYS A 312 -19.77 -20.21 1.92
N GLU A 313 -18.77 -20.55 1.12
CA GLU A 313 -17.56 -21.24 1.61
C GLU A 313 -16.71 -20.35 2.52
N LEU A 314 -16.81 -19.02 2.39
CA LEU A 314 -16.11 -18.05 3.24
C LEU A 314 -16.84 -17.72 4.54
N THR A 315 -17.96 -18.37 4.86
CA THR A 315 -18.82 -17.98 6.00
C THR A 315 -18.05 -17.87 7.33
N GLU A 316 -17.14 -18.82 7.62
CA GLU A 316 -16.32 -18.78 8.84
C GLU A 316 -15.30 -17.64 8.80
N ASP A 317 -14.55 -17.51 7.70
CA ASP A 317 -13.53 -16.46 7.49
C ASP A 317 -14.13 -15.05 7.58
N LEU A 318 -15.37 -14.88 7.11
CA LEU A 318 -16.10 -13.62 7.12
C LEU A 318 -16.66 -13.25 8.50
N SER A 319 -16.84 -14.22 9.39
CA SER A 319 -17.51 -14.02 10.67
C SER A 319 -16.83 -12.97 11.56
N PRO A 320 -15.48 -12.99 11.74
CA PRO A 320 -14.78 -11.92 12.44
C PRO A 320 -14.93 -10.54 11.79
N PHE A 321 -14.86 -10.45 10.46
CA PHE A 321 -15.01 -9.19 9.71
C PHE A 321 -16.41 -8.60 9.80
N ARG A 322 -17.44 -9.43 10.05
CA ARG A 322 -18.80 -8.94 10.27
C ARG A 322 -19.04 -8.54 11.72
N GLN A 323 -18.59 -9.37 12.67
CA GLN A 323 -18.96 -9.20 14.07
C GLN A 323 -18.10 -8.20 14.82
N VAL A 324 -16.78 -8.16 14.59
CA VAL A 324 -15.88 -7.26 15.33
C VAL A 324 -16.21 -5.79 14.98
N PRO A 325 -16.28 -5.38 13.70
CA PRO A 325 -16.65 -4.00 13.34
C PRO A 325 -18.06 -3.61 13.79
N ALA A 326 -19.02 -4.54 13.78
CA ALA A 326 -20.37 -4.26 14.26
C ALA A 326 -20.41 -3.91 15.77
N LYS A 327 -19.49 -4.48 16.57
CA LYS A 327 -19.40 -4.24 18.02
C LYS A 327 -18.54 -3.04 18.40
N THR A 328 -17.61 -2.63 17.53
CA THR A 328 -16.55 -1.67 17.89
C THR A 328 -16.46 -0.46 16.95
N GLY A 329 -17.11 -0.50 15.80
CA GLY A 329 -16.92 0.51 14.75
C GLY A 329 -15.53 0.44 14.11
N ALA A 330 -14.82 -0.69 14.24
CA ALA A 330 -13.52 -0.88 13.57
C ALA A 330 -13.63 -0.65 12.05
N ALA A 331 -12.61 -0.05 11.47
CA ALA A 331 -12.46 0.02 10.03
C ALA A 331 -12.16 -1.38 9.48
N ILE A 332 -12.39 -1.62 8.19
CA ILE A 332 -12.03 -2.88 7.54
C ILE A 332 -11.02 -2.60 6.45
N MET A 333 -9.87 -3.29 6.51
CA MET A 333 -8.91 -3.31 5.42
C MET A 333 -9.20 -4.46 4.45
N LEU A 334 -9.26 -4.16 3.16
CA LEU A 334 -9.51 -5.14 2.11
C LEU A 334 -8.21 -5.56 1.43
N SER A 335 -7.99 -6.87 1.38
CA SER A 335 -6.86 -7.49 0.68
C SER A 335 -6.99 -7.41 -0.85
N HIS A 336 -5.90 -7.76 -1.51
CA HIS A 336 -5.82 -7.85 -2.97
C HIS A 336 -6.00 -9.27 -3.51
N ILE A 337 -6.65 -10.17 -2.76
CA ILE A 337 -6.98 -11.51 -3.27
C ILE A 337 -8.11 -11.45 -4.29
N ARG A 338 -8.10 -12.35 -5.28
CA ARG A 338 -9.19 -12.48 -6.25
C ARG A 338 -10.08 -13.68 -5.93
N LEU A 339 -11.34 -13.42 -5.61
CA LEU A 339 -12.37 -14.45 -5.43
C LEU A 339 -13.04 -14.73 -6.78
N THR A 340 -12.50 -15.66 -7.55
CA THR A 340 -12.89 -15.87 -8.95
C THR A 340 -14.33 -16.34 -9.14
N ALA A 341 -14.94 -16.97 -8.13
CA ALA A 341 -16.36 -17.33 -8.15
C ALA A 341 -17.31 -16.16 -7.86
N ILE A 342 -16.80 -14.99 -7.45
CA ILE A 342 -17.58 -13.79 -7.15
C ILE A 342 -17.27 -12.68 -8.15
N ASP A 343 -15.98 -12.35 -8.31
CA ASP A 343 -15.49 -11.42 -9.33
C ASP A 343 -14.24 -12.04 -9.99
N PRO A 344 -14.37 -12.57 -11.21
CA PRO A 344 -13.25 -13.19 -11.92
C PRO A 344 -12.21 -12.18 -12.41
N LYS A 345 -12.53 -10.88 -12.37
CA LYS A 345 -11.71 -9.83 -12.98
C LYS A 345 -10.90 -9.05 -11.95
N TYR A 346 -11.52 -8.66 -10.84
CA TYR A 346 -10.90 -7.75 -9.88
C TYR A 346 -10.65 -8.41 -8.53
N PRO A 347 -9.54 -8.08 -7.86
CA PRO A 347 -9.36 -8.45 -6.47
C PRO A 347 -10.37 -7.74 -5.58
N VAL A 348 -10.55 -8.25 -4.36
CA VAL A 348 -11.57 -7.81 -3.40
C VAL A 348 -11.55 -6.31 -3.15
N SER A 349 -10.38 -5.71 -2.94
CA SER A 349 -10.25 -4.25 -2.74
C SER A 349 -10.63 -3.39 -3.95
N LEU A 350 -10.69 -3.96 -5.16
CA LEU A 350 -10.97 -3.26 -6.41
C LEU A 350 -12.33 -3.67 -7.02
N SER A 351 -12.99 -4.66 -6.41
CA SER A 351 -14.23 -5.24 -6.92
C SER A 351 -15.43 -4.46 -6.44
N ARG A 352 -16.17 -3.86 -7.38
CA ARG A 352 -17.47 -3.24 -7.06
C ARG A 352 -18.48 -4.27 -6.56
N VAL A 353 -18.45 -5.51 -7.07
CA VAL A 353 -19.33 -6.59 -6.60
C VAL A 353 -19.09 -6.85 -5.12
N VAL A 354 -17.84 -6.98 -4.70
CA VAL A 354 -17.53 -7.25 -3.29
C VAL A 354 -17.75 -6.02 -2.41
N VAL A 355 -17.22 -4.85 -2.80
CA VAL A 355 -17.29 -3.66 -1.93
C VAL A 355 -18.67 -3.04 -1.94
N HIS A 356 -19.23 -2.72 -3.10
CA HIS A 356 -20.52 -2.04 -3.17
C HIS A 356 -21.66 -3.02 -2.88
N ASP A 357 -21.74 -4.15 -3.59
CA ASP A 357 -22.94 -5.00 -3.54
C ASP A 357 -22.98 -5.88 -2.28
N ILE A 358 -21.83 -6.30 -1.75
CA ILE A 358 -21.77 -7.13 -0.55
C ILE A 358 -21.53 -6.30 0.72
N LEU A 359 -20.53 -5.41 0.76
CA LEU A 359 -20.24 -4.67 2.00
C LEU A 359 -21.17 -3.46 2.20
N ARG A 360 -21.35 -2.60 1.20
CA ARG A 360 -22.08 -1.33 1.35
C ARG A 360 -23.59 -1.45 1.21
N ASN A 361 -24.07 -2.33 0.34
CA ASN A 361 -25.48 -2.40 -0.02
C ASN A 361 -26.36 -2.67 1.21
N ARG A 362 -27.36 -1.81 1.42
CA ARG A 362 -28.29 -1.89 2.55
C ARG A 362 -29.31 -3.02 2.42
N ASP A 363 -29.75 -3.28 1.19
CA ASP A 363 -30.88 -4.17 0.92
C ASP A 363 -30.44 -5.63 0.77
N ARG A 364 -29.22 -5.85 0.27
CA ARG A 364 -28.70 -7.17 -0.09
C ARG A 364 -27.34 -7.50 0.54
N GLY A 365 -26.67 -6.51 1.11
CA GLY A 365 -25.33 -6.63 1.66
C GLY A 365 -25.30 -6.55 3.19
N TRP A 366 -24.12 -6.28 3.73
CA TRP A 366 -23.88 -6.13 5.15
C TRP A 366 -24.32 -4.77 5.71
N ASN A 367 -24.64 -3.80 4.84
CA ASN A 367 -24.90 -2.43 5.22
C ASN A 367 -23.76 -1.82 6.07
N PHE A 368 -22.51 -2.14 5.75
CA PHE A 368 -21.36 -1.65 6.51
C PHE A 368 -21.10 -0.17 6.20
N GLN A 369 -21.36 0.69 7.19
CA GLN A 369 -21.21 2.15 7.08
C GLN A 369 -19.92 2.68 7.73
N GLY A 370 -19.07 1.80 8.27
CA GLY A 370 -17.76 2.19 8.77
C GLY A 370 -16.74 2.46 7.66
N LEU A 371 -15.51 2.80 8.04
CA LEU A 371 -14.44 3.07 7.08
C LEU A 371 -13.95 1.79 6.40
N LEU A 372 -13.79 1.85 5.09
CA LEU A 372 -13.07 0.84 4.31
C LEU A 372 -11.74 1.41 3.82
N ILE A 373 -10.67 0.64 4.00
CA ILE A 373 -9.32 0.97 3.54
C ILE A 373 -8.78 -0.15 2.65
N THR A 374 -7.99 0.18 1.63
CA THR A 374 -7.26 -0.86 0.87
C THR A 374 -6.06 -1.36 1.67
N ASP A 375 -5.63 -2.59 1.40
CA ASP A 375 -4.21 -2.93 1.58
C ASP A 375 -3.32 -2.05 0.66
N ASP A 376 -1.99 -2.14 0.79
CA ASP A 376 -1.08 -1.26 0.05
C ASP A 376 -1.21 -1.44 -1.47
N LEU A 377 -1.65 -0.39 -2.17
CA LEU A 377 -1.81 -0.40 -3.63
C LEU A 377 -0.48 -0.59 -4.39
N ASN A 378 0.67 -0.48 -3.70
CA ASN A 378 1.97 -0.85 -4.25
C ASN A 378 2.15 -2.36 -4.43
N MET A 379 1.35 -3.20 -3.77
CA MET A 379 1.43 -4.66 -3.90
C MET A 379 1.09 -5.10 -5.31
N GLU A 380 1.81 -6.09 -5.84
CA GLU A 380 1.68 -6.55 -7.23
C GLU A 380 0.22 -6.88 -7.61
N ALA A 381 -0.51 -7.51 -6.69
CA ALA A 381 -1.89 -7.92 -6.92
C ALA A 381 -2.83 -6.76 -7.27
N ALA A 382 -2.57 -5.55 -6.75
CA ALA A 382 -3.25 -4.32 -7.16
C ALA A 382 -2.48 -3.56 -8.26
N TYR A 383 -1.16 -3.42 -8.12
CA TYR A 383 -0.32 -2.59 -8.98
C TYR A 383 -0.38 -3.03 -10.45
N ARG A 384 -0.57 -4.33 -10.73
CA ARG A 384 -0.73 -4.86 -12.09
C ARG A 384 -1.85 -4.23 -12.92
N PHE A 385 -2.82 -3.56 -12.27
CA PHE A 385 -3.87 -2.83 -12.97
C PHE A 385 -3.44 -1.40 -13.36
N GLY A 386 -2.27 -0.95 -12.92
CA GLY A 386 -1.82 0.44 -12.92
C GLY A 386 -2.28 1.15 -11.64
N ILE A 387 -1.37 1.84 -10.94
CA ILE A 387 -1.65 2.44 -9.62
C ILE A 387 -2.82 3.45 -9.65
N ASP A 388 -2.92 4.26 -10.70
CA ASP A 388 -3.98 5.23 -10.92
C ASP A 388 -5.33 4.56 -11.21
N ARG A 389 -5.32 3.51 -12.02
CA ARG A 389 -6.53 2.74 -12.33
C ARG A 389 -6.98 1.94 -11.11
N ALA A 390 -6.06 1.34 -10.35
CA ALA A 390 -6.36 0.62 -9.13
C ALA A 390 -7.00 1.55 -8.09
N ALA A 391 -6.41 2.73 -7.86
CA ALA A 391 -6.99 3.76 -7.00
C ALA A 391 -8.40 4.20 -7.46
N THR A 392 -8.59 4.41 -8.77
CA THR A 392 -9.90 4.77 -9.33
C THR A 392 -10.94 3.67 -9.15
N LEU A 393 -10.55 2.40 -9.38
CA LEU A 393 -11.43 1.24 -9.19
C LEU A 393 -11.84 1.09 -7.73
N ALA A 394 -10.91 1.23 -6.79
CA ALA A 394 -11.20 1.17 -5.35
C ALA A 394 -12.21 2.24 -4.92
N LEU A 395 -12.01 3.50 -5.33
CA LEU A 395 -12.96 4.58 -5.02
C LEU A 395 -14.34 4.31 -5.62
N ASN A 396 -14.39 3.86 -6.88
CA ASN A 396 -15.65 3.51 -7.56
C ASN A 396 -16.32 2.27 -6.98
N ALA A 397 -15.57 1.41 -6.29
CA ALA A 397 -16.10 0.26 -5.58
C ALA A 397 -16.73 0.67 -4.23
N GLY A 398 -16.37 1.85 -3.68
CA GLY A 398 -16.89 2.37 -2.41
C GLY A 398 -15.90 2.31 -1.25
N ILE A 399 -14.59 2.20 -1.54
CA ILE A 399 -13.51 2.33 -0.56
C ILE A 399 -13.34 3.80 -0.15
N ASP A 400 -13.02 4.03 1.13
CA ASP A 400 -12.86 5.38 1.66
C ASP A 400 -11.41 5.85 1.72
N LEU A 401 -10.50 4.96 2.10
CA LEU A 401 -9.08 5.24 2.25
C LEU A 401 -8.25 4.35 1.32
N LEU A 402 -7.34 4.96 0.57
CA LEU A 402 -6.41 4.32 -0.34
C LEU A 402 -5.03 4.36 0.31
N LEU A 403 -4.45 3.20 0.59
CA LEU A 403 -3.12 3.09 1.16
C LEU A 403 -2.07 3.01 0.06
N VAL A 404 -1.11 3.95 0.08
CA VAL A 404 0.10 3.93 -0.74
C VAL A 404 1.30 4.07 0.18
N SER A 405 1.76 2.96 0.76
CA SER A 405 2.71 2.98 1.87
C SER A 405 4.17 2.79 1.48
N TYR A 406 4.55 1.63 0.97
CA TYR A 406 5.96 1.20 0.92
C TYR A 406 6.79 2.03 -0.07
N ASP A 407 6.25 2.27 -1.26
CA ASP A 407 6.82 3.16 -2.29
C ASP A 407 6.00 4.47 -2.37
N PRO A 408 6.39 5.52 -1.61
CA PRO A 408 5.66 6.77 -1.58
C PRO A 408 5.75 7.57 -2.88
N ASP A 409 6.62 7.21 -3.83
CA ASP A 409 6.64 7.89 -5.13
C ASP A 409 5.40 7.54 -5.96
N GLN A 410 4.82 6.34 -5.77
CA GLN A 410 3.61 5.94 -6.50
C GLN A 410 2.41 6.82 -6.15
N TYR A 411 2.40 7.48 -4.98
CA TYR A 411 1.33 8.39 -4.59
C TYR A 411 1.12 9.48 -5.65
N TYR A 412 2.20 10.08 -6.18
CA TYR A 412 2.08 11.15 -7.18
C TYR A 412 1.44 10.66 -8.47
N ARG A 413 1.77 9.43 -8.90
CA ARG A 413 1.16 8.80 -10.09
C ARG A 413 -0.32 8.49 -9.84
N ALA A 414 -0.63 7.95 -8.66
CA ALA A 414 -1.97 7.58 -8.25
C ALA A 414 -2.89 8.81 -8.19
N ILE A 415 -2.55 9.82 -7.39
CA ILE A 415 -3.38 11.01 -7.22
C ILE A 415 -3.53 11.79 -8.54
N TYR A 416 -2.45 11.94 -9.33
CA TYR A 416 -2.53 12.59 -10.64
C TYR A 416 -3.53 11.89 -11.56
N GLY A 417 -3.43 10.56 -11.69
CA GLY A 417 -4.32 9.80 -12.56
C GLY A 417 -5.77 9.75 -12.06
N VAL A 418 -5.99 9.71 -10.75
CA VAL A 418 -7.35 9.79 -10.17
C VAL A 418 -7.95 11.18 -10.37
N VAL A 419 -7.19 12.26 -10.19
CA VAL A 419 -7.66 13.63 -10.46
C VAL A 419 -8.06 13.77 -11.93
N LYS A 420 -7.23 13.28 -12.86
CA LYS A 420 -7.56 13.28 -14.30
C LYS A 420 -8.78 12.40 -14.61
N SER A 421 -8.93 11.26 -13.95
CA SER A 421 -10.11 10.41 -14.06
C SER A 421 -11.38 11.08 -13.51
N HIS A 422 -11.26 11.82 -12.41
CA HIS A 422 -12.36 12.59 -11.84
C HIS A 422 -12.81 13.72 -12.78
N GLN A 423 -11.86 14.48 -13.33
CA GLN A 423 -12.11 15.52 -14.34
C GLN A 423 -12.79 14.95 -15.60
N ALA A 424 -12.40 13.74 -16.00
CA ALA A 424 -13.01 13.03 -17.13
C ALA A 424 -14.34 12.32 -16.79
N GLY A 425 -14.88 12.50 -15.58
CA GLY A 425 -16.15 11.89 -15.16
C GLY A 425 -16.11 10.38 -14.93
N ARG A 426 -14.91 9.79 -14.79
CA ARG A 426 -14.71 8.34 -14.59
C ARG A 426 -14.70 7.93 -13.11
N VAL A 427 -14.66 8.89 -12.19
CA VAL A 427 -14.84 8.64 -10.75
C VAL A 427 -16.30 8.89 -10.39
N ASP A 428 -16.95 7.89 -9.81
CA ASP A 428 -18.35 7.95 -9.42
C ASP A 428 -18.57 9.01 -8.34
N LYS A 429 -19.35 10.05 -8.68
CA LYS A 429 -19.61 11.18 -7.80
C LYS A 429 -20.38 10.76 -6.54
N ARG A 430 -21.26 9.76 -6.67
CA ARG A 430 -22.05 9.25 -5.54
C ARG A 430 -21.16 8.53 -4.54
N SER A 431 -20.35 7.58 -5.00
CA SER A 431 -19.39 6.86 -4.16
C SER A 431 -18.43 7.82 -3.43
N LEU A 432 -17.93 8.87 -4.10
CA LEU A 432 -17.11 9.91 -3.45
C LEU A 432 -17.87 10.69 -2.37
N ALA A 433 -19.13 11.07 -2.61
CA ALA A 433 -19.93 11.83 -1.64
C ALA A 433 -20.28 10.99 -0.40
N GLU A 434 -20.66 9.73 -0.61
CA GLU A 434 -20.92 8.77 0.47
C GLU A 434 -19.65 8.53 1.29
N SER A 435 -18.50 8.42 0.63
CA SER A 435 -17.21 8.26 1.29
C SER A 435 -16.80 9.51 2.07
N ALA A 436 -16.98 10.71 1.50
CA ALA A 436 -16.73 11.96 2.19
C ALA A 436 -17.54 12.07 3.48
N THR A 437 -18.81 11.65 3.46
CA THR A 437 -19.67 11.62 4.66
C THR A 437 -19.09 10.73 5.76
N ARG A 438 -18.57 9.54 5.42
CA ARG A 438 -17.92 8.63 6.38
C ARG A 438 -16.60 9.21 6.91
N LEU A 439 -15.82 9.86 6.06
CA LEU A 439 -14.57 10.51 6.46
C LEU A 439 -14.82 11.72 7.37
N ASP A 440 -15.87 12.50 7.11
CA ASP A 440 -16.27 13.64 7.96
C ASP A 440 -16.75 13.13 9.34
N ALA A 441 -17.55 12.07 9.37
CA ALA A 441 -17.96 11.42 10.62
C ALA A 441 -16.77 10.86 11.41
N PHE A 442 -15.73 10.37 10.73
CA PHE A 442 -14.51 9.90 11.37
C PHE A 442 -13.65 11.03 11.93
N GLY A 443 -13.50 12.13 11.18
CA GLY A 443 -12.67 13.27 11.56
C GLY A 443 -13.31 14.20 12.61
N ALA A 444 -14.59 14.02 12.92
CA ALA A 444 -15.28 14.75 13.97
C ALA A 444 -14.69 14.39 15.35
N PRO A 445 -14.47 15.38 16.25
CA PRO A 445 -14.03 15.10 17.60
C PRO A 445 -15.06 14.19 18.27
N ARG A 446 -14.60 13.03 18.77
CA ARG A 446 -15.42 12.15 19.60
C ARG A 446 -15.70 12.89 20.89
N ILE A 447 -16.96 13.28 21.10
CA ILE A 447 -17.42 13.82 22.38
C ILE A 447 -17.16 12.71 23.40
N LYS A 448 -16.21 12.96 24.32
CA LYS A 448 -15.90 12.06 25.44
C LYS A 448 -16.98 12.18 26.51
#